data_AF-A0AAV6UPU3-F1
#
_entry.id   AF-A0AAV6UPU3-F1
#
_cell.length_a   1.000
_cell.length_b   1.000
_cell.length_c   1.000
_cell.angle_alpha   90.00
_cell.angle_beta   90.00
_cell.angle_gamma   90.00
#
_symmetry.space_group_name_H-M   'P 1'
#
loop_
_entity.id
_entity.type
_entity.pdbx_description
1 polymer ?
#
loop_
_entity_poly.entity_id
_entity_poly.type
_entity_poly.pdbx_seq_one_letter_code
_entity_poly.pdbx_strand_id
1 'polypeptide(L)'
;MCWLQVLGSDEYFHFVHRAMPPARKKRSLPHTKKLKADPMVSTAFQQTGFRRVKRGFRALRLREEEEEAAAHMPEPTDPYFPYQWYLKNVGQNGGKPKLDLNVEAAWAQGYTGRNITTAIMDDGVDYMHPDLRESYNARASYDFSSNDPYPYPRYTDDWFNR
;
A
#
# COMPACT_ATOMS: atom_id res chain seq x y z
N MET A 1 -15.12 1.69 32.48
CA MET A 1 -15.34 0.67 31.44
C MET A 1 -16.08 1.36 30.30
N CYS A 2 -15.83 1.01 29.05
CA CYS A 2 -16.50 1.66 27.92
C CYS A 2 -16.86 0.60 26.88
N TRP A 3 -18.11 0.60 26.45
CA TRP A 3 -18.63 -0.24 25.39
C TRP A 3 -18.57 0.56 24.10
N LEU A 4 -17.84 0.05 23.12
CA LEU A 4 -17.81 0.62 21.78
C LEU A 4 -18.49 -0.38 20.85
N GLN A 5 -19.57 0.03 20.21
CA GLN A 5 -20.23 -0.77 19.21
C GLN A 5 -19.25 -1.03 18.05
N VAL A 6 -19.18 -2.28 17.58
CA VAL A 6 -18.32 -2.64 16.45
C VAL A 6 -18.90 -2.00 15.19
N LEU A 7 -18.05 -1.32 14.42
CA LEU A 7 -18.46 -0.60 13.22
C LEU A 7 -19.11 -1.58 12.23
N GLY A 8 -20.39 -1.38 11.92
CA GLY A 8 -21.16 -2.23 11.00
C GLY A 8 -21.93 -3.39 11.64
N SER A 9 -22.09 -3.44 12.96
CA SER A 9 -22.98 -4.40 13.62
C SER A 9 -23.73 -3.79 14.81
N ASP A 10 -25.02 -4.10 14.93
CA ASP A 10 -25.88 -3.73 16.07
C ASP A 10 -25.82 -4.73 17.23
N GLU A 11 -25.18 -5.88 17.00
CA GLU A 11 -25.15 -7.00 17.95
C GLU A 11 -23.77 -7.19 18.59
N TYR A 12 -22.69 -6.66 17.99
CA TYR A 12 -21.33 -6.84 18.49
C TYR A 12 -20.80 -5.58 19.17
N PHE A 13 -20.25 -5.76 20.37
CA PHE A 13 -19.62 -4.71 21.15
C PHE A 13 -18.18 -5.07 21.47
N HIS A 14 -17.28 -4.09 21.31
CA HIS A 14 -15.90 -4.19 21.73
C HIS A 14 -15.77 -3.74 23.19
N PHE A 15 -15.32 -4.66 24.04
CA PHE A 15 -15.09 -4.39 25.46
C PHE A 15 -13.64 -3.97 25.69
N VAL A 16 -13.42 -2.72 26.08
CA VAL A 16 -12.07 -2.20 26.37
C VAL A 16 -11.92 -1.88 27.86
N HIS A 17 -11.01 -2.58 28.52
CA HIS A 17 -10.67 -2.35 29.92
C HIS A 17 -9.42 -1.44 30.02
N ARG A 18 -9.60 -0.18 30.42
CA ARG A 18 -8.52 0.82 30.51
C ARG A 18 -7.36 0.42 31.44
N ALA A 19 -7.60 -0.42 32.44
CA ALA A 19 -6.54 -0.90 33.34
C ALA A 19 -5.77 -2.13 32.81
N MET A 20 -6.17 -2.68 31.64
CA MET A 20 -5.49 -3.82 31.03
C MET A 20 -4.68 -3.35 29.83
N PRO A 21 -3.40 -3.77 29.69
CA PRO A 21 -2.62 -3.42 28.52
C PRO A 21 -3.25 -4.03 27.26
N PRO A 22 -3.23 -3.31 26.12
CA PRO A 22 -3.91 -3.74 24.88
C PRO A 22 -3.29 -4.98 24.25
N ALA A 23 -2.03 -5.30 24.56
CA ALA A 23 -1.36 -6.50 24.09
C ALA A 23 -0.47 -7.11 25.18
N ARG A 24 -0.33 -8.43 25.18
CA ARG A 24 0.54 -9.17 26.12
C ARG A 24 1.42 -10.15 25.38
N LYS A 25 2.70 -10.20 25.73
CA LYS A 25 3.69 -11.13 25.12
C LYS A 25 3.48 -12.60 25.53
N LYS A 26 2.83 -12.84 26.68
CA LYS A 26 2.56 -14.18 27.22
C LYS A 26 1.07 -14.46 27.26
N ARG A 27 0.69 -15.72 27.05
CA ARG A 27 -0.72 -16.15 27.07
C ARG A 27 -1.34 -15.94 28.46
N SER A 28 -2.58 -15.46 28.51
CA SER A 28 -3.35 -15.20 29.73
C SER A 28 -4.21 -16.42 30.11
N LEU A 29 -3.59 -17.58 30.26
CA LEU A 29 -4.28 -18.85 30.54
C LEU A 29 -5.27 -18.79 31.72
N PRO A 30 -4.96 -18.16 32.86
CA PRO A 30 -5.91 -18.08 33.99
C PRO A 30 -7.19 -17.31 33.62
N HIS A 31 -7.07 -16.23 32.86
CA HIS A 31 -8.20 -15.41 32.46
C HIS A 31 -9.07 -16.13 31.43
N THR A 32 -8.44 -16.76 30.42
CA THR A 32 -9.16 -17.56 29.42
C THR A 32 -9.87 -18.76 30.04
N LYS A 33 -9.28 -19.41 31.05
CA LYS A 33 -9.95 -20.49 31.80
C LYS A 33 -11.17 -19.99 32.56
N LYS A 34 -11.06 -18.82 33.22
CA LYS A 34 -12.19 -18.21 33.95
C LYS A 34 -13.35 -17.89 33.00
N LEU A 35 -13.06 -17.29 31.84
CA LEU A 35 -14.07 -16.96 30.83
C LEU A 35 -14.74 -18.21 30.25
N LYS A 36 -14.00 -19.30 30.02
CA LYS A 36 -14.56 -20.55 29.50
C LYS A 36 -15.41 -21.33 30.51
N ALA A 37 -15.21 -21.07 31.80
CA ALA A 37 -15.99 -21.70 32.87
C ALA A 37 -17.22 -20.88 33.26
N ASP A 38 -17.37 -19.66 32.71
CA ASP A 38 -18.46 -18.77 33.05
C ASP A 38 -19.74 -19.19 32.31
N PRO A 39 -20.86 -19.43 33.02
CA PRO A 39 -22.11 -19.91 32.42
C PRO A 39 -22.74 -18.90 31.44
N MET A 40 -22.39 -17.62 31.52
CA MET A 40 -22.89 -16.59 30.59
C MET A 40 -22.04 -16.46 29.32
N VAL A 41 -20.92 -17.19 29.22
CA VAL A 41 -19.99 -17.10 28.09
C VAL A 41 -20.11 -18.34 27.22
N SER A 42 -20.80 -18.21 26.08
CA SER A 42 -20.93 -19.32 25.12
C SER A 42 -19.58 -19.77 24.56
N THR A 43 -18.71 -18.84 24.17
CA THR A 43 -17.39 -19.15 23.61
C THR A 43 -16.38 -18.05 23.93
N ALA A 44 -15.13 -18.44 24.21
CA ALA A 44 -14.02 -17.50 24.39
C ALA A 44 -12.75 -18.02 23.69
N PHE A 45 -12.21 -17.19 22.79
CA PHE A 45 -10.99 -17.49 22.04
C PHE A 45 -9.94 -16.43 22.31
N GLN A 46 -8.71 -16.86 22.61
CA GLN A 46 -7.60 -15.93 22.79
C GLN A 46 -7.04 -15.55 21.42
N GLN A 47 -7.15 -14.28 21.04
CA GLN A 47 -6.52 -13.76 19.83
C GLN A 47 -5.01 -13.66 20.01
N THR A 48 -4.25 -14.22 19.07
CA THR A 48 -2.80 -14.03 18.96
C THR A 48 -2.54 -12.91 17.96
N GLY A 49 -1.83 -11.87 18.36
CA GLY A 49 -1.45 -10.80 17.44
C GLY A 49 -0.65 -11.35 16.25
N PHE A 50 -0.92 -10.84 15.05
CA PHE A 50 -0.15 -11.20 13.87
C PHE A 50 1.28 -10.65 14.01
N ARG A 51 2.28 -11.52 13.97
CA ARG A 51 3.68 -11.09 13.88
C ARG A 51 3.91 -10.56 12.47
N ARG A 52 4.15 -9.25 12.32
CA ARG A 52 4.58 -8.69 11.04
C ARG A 52 5.91 -9.32 10.67
N VAL A 53 5.92 -10.15 9.64
CA VAL A 53 7.12 -10.66 8.98
C VAL A 53 7.24 -9.89 7.67
N LYS A 54 8.43 -9.35 7.37
CA LYS A 54 8.69 -8.74 6.04
C LYS A 54 8.37 -9.83 5.02
N ARG A 55 7.46 -9.56 4.07
CA ARG A 55 7.19 -10.49 2.96
C ARG A 55 8.55 -10.74 2.29
N GLY A 56 9.11 -11.93 2.47
CA GLY A 56 10.39 -12.28 1.87
C GLY A 56 10.28 -12.23 0.36
N PHE A 57 11.41 -12.01 -0.32
CA PHE A 57 11.49 -12.15 -1.77
C PHE A 57 11.05 -13.56 -2.16
N ARG A 58 9.83 -13.70 -2.69
CA ARG A 58 9.41 -14.92 -3.36
C ARG A 58 9.96 -14.80 -4.77
N ALA A 59 10.96 -15.61 -5.11
CA ALA A 59 11.38 -15.73 -6.49
C ALA A 59 10.15 -16.14 -7.31
N LEU A 60 9.68 -15.24 -8.18
CA LEU A 60 8.70 -15.60 -9.20
C LEU A 60 9.40 -16.62 -10.09
N ARG A 61 8.90 -17.86 -10.12
CA ARG A 61 9.28 -18.81 -11.16
C ARG A 61 8.58 -18.36 -12.43
N LEU A 62 9.22 -17.47 -13.18
CA LEU A 62 8.82 -17.18 -14.54
C LEU A 62 9.06 -18.44 -15.37
N ARG A 63 8.15 -18.74 -16.30
CA ARG A 63 8.41 -19.79 -17.30
C ARG A 63 9.41 -19.24 -18.31
N GLU A 64 10.22 -20.10 -18.92
CA GLU A 64 11.23 -19.70 -19.93
C GLU A 64 10.61 -18.85 -21.06
N GLU A 65 9.38 -19.18 -21.46
CA GLU A 65 8.58 -18.43 -22.44
C GLU A 65 8.29 -16.97 -22.03
N GLU A 66 8.13 -16.70 -20.73
CA GLU A 66 7.88 -15.35 -20.21
C GLU A 66 9.17 -14.51 -20.17
N GLU A 67 10.33 -15.17 -20.00
CA GLU A 67 11.64 -14.51 -20.10
C GLU A 67 11.96 -14.12 -21.55
N GLU A 68 11.61 -14.97 -22.52
CA GLU A 68 11.75 -14.65 -23.95
C GLU A 68 10.80 -13.52 -24.39
N ALA A 69 9.55 -13.54 -23.92
CA ALA A 69 8.61 -12.45 -24.17
C ALA A 69 9.10 -11.11 -23.58
N ALA A 70 9.76 -11.15 -22.41
CA ALA A 70 10.36 -9.96 -21.81
C ALA A 70 11.56 -9.44 -22.60
N ALA A 71 12.33 -10.33 -23.22
CA ALA A 71 13.45 -9.94 -24.08
C ALA A 71 13.01 -9.30 -25.41
N HIS A 72 11.77 -9.54 -25.87
CA HIS A 72 11.27 -9.04 -27.16
C HIS A 72 10.37 -7.79 -27.06
N MET A 73 10.13 -7.27 -25.86
CA MET A 73 9.38 -6.03 -25.70
C MET A 73 10.25 -4.82 -26.05
N PRO A 74 9.79 -3.90 -26.92
CA PRO A 74 10.55 -2.68 -27.20
C PRO A 74 10.67 -1.83 -25.93
N GLU A 75 11.88 -1.32 -25.68
CA GLU A 75 12.13 -0.41 -24.56
C GLU A 75 11.31 0.88 -24.71
N PRO A 76 10.94 1.53 -23.60
CA PRO A 76 10.28 2.83 -23.63
C PRO A 76 11.08 3.87 -24.41
N THR A 77 10.39 4.70 -25.18
CA THR A 77 11.02 5.77 -25.99
C THR A 77 11.37 7.02 -25.18
N ASP A 78 11.13 7.01 -23.86
CA ASP A 78 11.40 8.14 -22.98
C ASP A 78 12.92 8.41 -22.89
N PRO A 79 13.40 9.62 -23.23
CA PRO A 79 14.82 9.96 -23.19
C PRO A 79 15.45 9.82 -21.79
N TYR A 80 14.65 9.89 -20.73
CA TYR A 80 15.14 9.76 -19.35
C TYR A 80 15.08 8.33 -18.81
N PHE A 81 14.49 7.36 -19.54
CA PHE A 81 14.40 5.96 -19.12
C PHE A 81 15.76 5.33 -18.72
N PRO A 82 16.88 5.57 -19.42
CA PRO A 82 18.19 5.00 -19.02
C PRO A 82 18.68 5.45 -17.63
N TYR A 83 18.18 6.58 -17.12
CA TYR A 83 18.52 7.09 -15.79
C TYR A 83 17.62 6.56 -14.68
N GLN A 84 16.50 5.90 -15.03
CA GLN A 84 15.52 5.35 -14.10
C GLN A 84 15.95 3.95 -13.61
N TRP A 85 17.00 3.90 -12.80
CA TRP A 85 17.59 2.65 -12.29
C TRP A 85 16.61 1.73 -11.56
N TYR A 86 15.54 2.29 -10.99
CA TYR A 86 14.52 1.54 -10.26
C TYR A 86 13.62 0.71 -11.19
N LEU A 87 13.54 1.05 -12.49
CA LEU A 87 12.82 0.28 -13.49
C LEU A 87 13.73 -0.78 -14.13
N LYS A 88 14.93 -0.38 -14.54
CA LYS A 88 15.94 -1.24 -15.16
C LYS A 88 17.34 -0.91 -14.65
N ASN A 89 17.94 -1.83 -13.90
CA ASN A 89 19.27 -1.65 -13.33
C ASN A 89 20.31 -2.48 -14.10
N VAL A 90 21.06 -1.80 -14.95
CA VAL A 90 22.18 -2.37 -15.72
C VAL A 90 23.53 -2.26 -14.99
N GLY A 91 23.54 -1.79 -13.74
CA GLY A 91 24.75 -1.48 -12.99
C GLY A 91 25.28 -0.07 -13.23
N GLN A 92 24.41 0.86 -13.64
CA GLN A 92 24.77 2.27 -13.82
C GLN A 92 25.38 2.85 -12.54
N ASN A 93 26.32 3.77 -12.69
CA ASN A 93 27.04 4.45 -11.59
C ASN A 93 27.69 3.49 -10.56
N GLY A 94 28.11 2.29 -11.00
CA GLY A 94 28.74 1.31 -10.10
C GLY A 94 27.75 0.59 -9.18
N GLY A 95 26.45 0.67 -9.47
CA GLY A 95 25.42 -0.09 -8.77
C GLY A 95 25.50 -1.59 -9.03
N LYS A 96 24.84 -2.38 -8.18
CA LYS A 96 24.70 -3.82 -8.40
C LYS A 96 23.63 -4.08 -9.47
N PRO A 97 23.94 -4.72 -10.61
CA PRO A 97 22.96 -5.04 -11.64
C PRO A 97 21.79 -5.88 -11.11
N LYS A 98 20.62 -5.76 -11.74
CA LYS A 98 19.38 -6.48 -11.40
C LYS A 98 18.81 -6.19 -10.00
N LEU A 99 19.32 -5.15 -9.34
CA LEU A 99 18.72 -4.64 -8.10
C LEU A 99 17.72 -3.53 -8.47
N ASP A 100 16.61 -3.94 -9.08
CA ASP A 100 15.50 -3.10 -9.54
C ASP A 100 14.15 -3.74 -9.15
N LEU A 101 13.05 -3.14 -9.61
CA LEU A 101 11.70 -3.64 -9.37
C LEU A 101 11.32 -4.84 -10.26
N ASN A 102 12.16 -5.24 -11.22
CA ASN A 102 11.89 -6.27 -12.22
C ASN A 102 10.55 -6.08 -12.95
N VAL A 103 10.24 -4.83 -13.35
CA VAL A 103 8.97 -4.47 -14.00
C VAL A 103 8.90 -4.90 -15.46
N GLU A 104 10.05 -5.09 -16.12
CA GLU A 104 10.11 -5.51 -17.53
C GLU A 104 9.37 -6.83 -17.76
N ALA A 105 9.51 -7.79 -16.84
CA ALA A 105 8.78 -9.06 -16.90
C ALA A 105 7.25 -8.88 -16.79
N ALA A 106 6.77 -7.88 -16.03
CA ALA A 106 5.34 -7.60 -15.92
C ALA A 106 4.82 -6.92 -17.19
N TRP A 107 5.58 -5.99 -17.76
CA TRP A 107 5.24 -5.32 -19.01
C TRP A 107 5.21 -6.28 -20.20
N ALA A 108 6.13 -7.25 -20.24
CA ALA A 108 6.15 -8.34 -21.21
C ALA A 108 4.85 -9.16 -21.22
N GLN A 109 4.27 -9.34 -20.04
CA GLN A 109 2.97 -10.01 -19.86
C GLN A 109 1.78 -9.06 -20.11
N GLY A 110 2.02 -7.81 -20.50
CA GLY A 110 1.00 -6.80 -20.79
C GLY A 110 0.46 -6.05 -19.56
N TYR A 111 1.01 -6.28 -18.36
CA TYR A 111 0.56 -5.61 -17.14
C TYR A 111 1.15 -4.20 -17.03
N THR A 112 0.37 -3.21 -17.44
CA THR A 112 0.80 -1.79 -17.47
C THR A 112 0.11 -0.91 -16.44
N GLY A 113 -0.87 -1.42 -15.70
CA GLY A 113 -1.69 -0.64 -14.79
C GLY A 113 -2.91 0.06 -15.42
N ARG A 114 -3.23 -0.24 -16.69
CA ARG A 114 -4.48 0.24 -17.33
C ARG A 114 -5.71 -0.13 -16.49
N ASN A 115 -6.65 0.80 -16.41
CA ASN A 115 -7.88 0.72 -15.61
C ASN A 115 -7.67 0.68 -14.08
N ILE A 116 -6.46 0.95 -13.59
CA ILE A 116 -6.20 1.13 -12.17
C ILE A 116 -6.14 2.64 -11.88
N THR A 117 -6.89 3.10 -10.88
CA THR A 117 -6.79 4.47 -10.37
C THR A 117 -6.03 4.46 -9.05
N THR A 118 -4.90 5.17 -9.00
CA THR A 118 -4.08 5.34 -7.79
C THR A 118 -4.29 6.76 -7.26
N ALA A 119 -4.73 6.89 -6.01
CA ALA A 119 -4.83 8.18 -5.34
C ALA A 119 -3.53 8.48 -4.58
N ILE A 120 -2.98 9.68 -4.79
CA ILE A 120 -1.79 10.19 -4.11
C ILE A 120 -2.25 11.31 -3.17
N MET A 121 -1.99 11.15 -1.87
CA MET A 121 -2.26 12.18 -0.86
C MET A 121 -0.98 12.96 -0.61
N ASP A 122 -0.85 14.12 -1.24
CA ASP A 122 0.34 14.99 -1.17
C ASP A 122 -0.07 16.48 -1.21
N ASP A 123 0.88 17.37 -1.44
CA ASP A 123 0.69 18.82 -1.58
C ASP A 123 -0.01 19.26 -2.88
N GLY A 124 0.02 18.42 -3.92
CA GLY A 124 -0.63 18.65 -5.19
C GLY A 124 -0.13 17.72 -6.30
N VAL A 125 -0.67 17.90 -7.49
CA VAL A 125 -0.23 17.22 -8.72
C VAL A 125 -0.35 18.19 -9.89
N ASP A 126 0.76 18.39 -10.61
CA ASP A 126 0.72 19.12 -11.88
C ASP A 126 0.05 18.25 -12.96
N TYR A 127 -1.28 18.31 -12.99
CA TYR A 127 -2.09 17.57 -13.94
C TYR A 127 -1.97 18.09 -15.38
N MET A 128 -1.28 19.22 -15.62
CA MET A 128 -1.04 19.75 -16.97
C MET A 128 0.30 19.27 -17.55
N HIS A 129 1.16 18.64 -16.74
CA HIS A 129 2.44 18.10 -17.19
C HIS A 129 2.23 17.09 -18.34
N PRO A 130 3.02 17.17 -19.43
CA PRO A 130 2.84 16.29 -20.60
C PRO A 130 2.88 14.80 -20.25
N ASP A 131 3.70 14.41 -19.26
CA ASP A 131 3.80 13.00 -18.83
C ASP A 131 2.67 12.54 -17.89
N LEU A 132 1.86 13.46 -17.36
CA LEU A 132 0.80 13.15 -16.38
C LEU A 132 -0.61 13.38 -16.93
N ARG A 133 -0.79 14.38 -17.79
CA ARG A 133 -2.12 14.85 -18.23
C ARG A 133 -3.00 13.75 -18.84
N GLU A 134 -2.39 12.81 -19.56
CA GLU A 134 -3.11 11.71 -20.22
C GLU A 134 -3.56 10.63 -19.21
N SER A 135 -2.89 10.54 -18.06
CA SER A 135 -3.18 9.57 -16.99
C SER A 135 -3.95 10.18 -15.82
N TYR A 136 -4.22 11.49 -15.85
CA TYR A 136 -4.89 12.20 -14.76
C TYR A 136 -6.38 11.89 -14.70
N ASN A 137 -6.88 11.60 -13.49
CA ASN A 137 -8.31 11.35 -13.24
C ASN A 137 -8.91 12.46 -12.37
N ALA A 138 -9.54 13.44 -13.02
CA ALA A 138 -10.17 14.58 -12.33
C ALA A 138 -11.28 14.16 -11.34
N ARG A 139 -12.01 13.07 -11.62
CA ARG A 139 -13.09 12.60 -10.74
C ARG A 139 -12.58 12.01 -9.43
N ALA A 140 -11.33 11.55 -9.41
CA ALA A 140 -10.67 10.98 -8.25
C ALA A 140 -9.74 12.00 -7.55
N SER A 141 -9.79 13.26 -7.95
CA SER A 141 -8.88 14.31 -7.49
C SER A 141 -9.63 15.41 -6.74
N TYR A 142 -9.01 15.93 -5.68
CA TYR A 142 -9.58 17.01 -4.88
C TYR A 142 -8.48 17.73 -4.07
N ASP A 143 -8.52 19.05 -4.02
CA ASP A 143 -7.68 19.86 -3.13
C ASP A 143 -8.43 20.15 -1.82
N PHE A 144 -8.00 19.51 -0.74
CA PHE A 144 -8.56 19.73 0.59
C PHE A 144 -8.09 21.03 1.26
N SER A 145 -6.99 21.63 0.79
CA SER A 145 -6.46 22.86 1.35
C SER A 145 -7.29 24.07 0.89
N SER A 146 -7.57 24.14 -0.42
CA SER A 146 -8.37 25.22 -1.02
C SER A 146 -9.85 24.87 -1.16
N ASN A 147 -10.23 23.63 -0.87
CA ASN A 147 -11.58 23.10 -1.00
C ASN A 147 -12.14 23.24 -2.43
N ASP A 148 -11.32 22.89 -3.42
CA ASP A 148 -11.64 22.98 -4.84
C ASP A 148 -11.19 21.69 -5.58
N PRO A 149 -11.69 21.42 -6.81
CA PRO A 149 -11.37 20.19 -7.53
C PRO A 149 -10.02 20.22 -8.27
N TYR A 150 -9.22 21.27 -8.09
CA TYR A 150 -7.99 21.51 -8.85
C TYR A 150 -6.76 21.39 -7.93
N PRO A 151 -6.18 20.19 -7.79
CA PRO A 151 -4.98 19.97 -6.97
C PRO A 151 -3.70 20.47 -7.65
N TYR A 152 -3.74 21.61 -8.35
CA TYR A 152 -2.56 22.16 -8.99
C TYR A 152 -1.58 22.66 -7.91
N PRO A 153 -0.28 22.33 -7.97
CA PRO A 153 0.68 22.74 -6.97
C PRO A 153 0.74 24.27 -6.88
N ARG A 154 0.61 24.80 -5.66
CA ARG A 154 0.80 26.22 -5.39
C ARG A 154 2.11 26.37 -4.63
N TYR A 155 3.07 27.07 -5.24
CA TYR A 155 4.39 27.32 -4.66
C TYR A 155 4.37 28.53 -3.71
N THR A 156 3.30 28.70 -2.94
CA THR A 156 3.31 29.71 -1.88
C THR A 156 4.20 29.22 -0.75
N ASP A 157 5.03 30.11 -0.19
CA ASP A 157 6.03 29.82 0.87
C ASP A 157 5.40 29.44 2.23
N ASP A 158 4.09 29.23 2.23
CA ASP A 158 3.29 28.92 3.39
C ASP A 158 2.97 27.43 3.33
N TRP A 159 3.45 26.66 4.32
CA TRP A 159 3.16 25.22 4.52
C TRP A 159 1.66 24.87 4.47
N PHE A 160 0.80 25.88 4.62
CA PHE A 160 -0.62 25.78 4.36
C PHE A 160 -0.93 26.71 3.18
N ASN A 161 -1.23 26.15 2.01
CA ASN A 161 -1.87 26.87 0.93
C ASN A 161 -3.17 27.48 1.47
N ARG A 162 -3.09 28.74 1.92
CA ARG A 162 -4.25 29.53 2.37
C ARG A 162 -4.94 30.20 1.20
#